data_AF-A0A212EUW1-F1
#
_entry.id   AF-A0A212EUW1-F1
#
_cell.length_a   1.000
_cell.length_b   1.000
_cell.length_c   1.000
_cell.angle_alpha   90.00
_cell.angle_beta   90.00
_cell.angle_gamma   90.00
#
_symmetry.space_group_name_H-M   'P 1'
#
loop_
_entity.id
_entity.type
_entity.pdbx_description
1 polymer ?
#
loop_
_entity_poly.entity_id
_entity_poly.type
_entity_poly.pdbx_seq_one_letter_code
_entity_poly.pdbx_strand_id
1 'polypeptide(L)'
;MVSVQTIATIVVKVFKIVLNIVILVLYRTGYNGEFLGVGGTWNLNEEKNPDAEIVASGVIVGYLIYTLVQVVTFLFGTTEHKRAMSEIVMNFIGVFLWIAVGAVALHYWGGYQGEHQFQFVFAEKQVGLAVGALCVIQGAVYLLDTALSVIHFTKEMLKLECLYSGSLVTISPRSKNFLQQFDIIAVKIAPLTDNVSEYGGGARVVWAMSAGDREAEAQAKKEEGSTSEDGRTAVLKQHWCIGLRIVELLFAVIAIGLMVGALNSHQLANIDHRHIALIYSTYSGFIIIVGVLIIARLLGESAGWRTSLGFSIIGAILFTATAAVIFYDWHRSYYANVRPNKQFYDLVISSGVFSIINAVVFIVHAFLTFKKEADY
;
A
#
# COMPACT_ATOMS: atom_id res chain seq x y z
N MET A 1 22.48 -5.60 19.12
CA MET A 1 22.56 -4.15 19.37
C MET A 1 21.70 -3.43 18.34
N VAL A 2 20.87 -2.47 18.76
CA VAL A 2 20.02 -1.69 17.83
C VAL A 2 20.94 -0.75 17.04
N SER A 3 20.89 -0.82 15.70
CA SER A 3 21.68 0.07 14.85
C SER A 3 21.14 1.50 14.95
N VAL A 4 22.02 2.50 14.97
CA VAL A 4 21.67 3.93 14.89
C VAL A 4 20.71 4.21 13.73
N GLN A 5 20.86 3.47 12.64
CA GLN A 5 20.01 3.57 11.45
C GLN A 5 18.56 3.14 11.73
N THR A 6 18.36 2.10 12.54
CA THR A 6 17.02 1.64 12.93
C THR A 6 16.34 2.67 13.83
N ILE A 7 17.09 3.33 14.71
CA ILE A 7 16.55 4.41 15.54
C ILE A 7 16.15 5.59 14.65
N ALA A 8 16.98 5.95 13.67
CA ALA A 8 16.70 7.05 12.75
C ALA A 8 15.41 6.82 11.93
N THR A 9 15.19 5.62 11.39
CA THR A 9 13.96 5.34 10.61
C THR A 9 12.70 5.38 11.48
N ILE A 10 12.77 4.90 12.73
CA ILE A 10 11.65 5.02 13.68
C ILE A 10 11.33 6.48 13.97
N VAL A 11 12.36 7.30 14.23
CA VAL A 11 12.17 8.75 14.51
C VAL A 11 11.50 9.44 13.33
N VAL A 12 11.92 9.14 12.10
CA VAL A 12 11.30 9.68 10.89
C VAL A 12 9.83 9.25 10.77
N LYS A 13 9.51 7.97 11.04
CA LYS A 13 8.12 7.48 11.03
C LYS A 13 7.25 8.16 12.09
N VAL A 14 7.76 8.35 13.30
CA VAL A 14 7.04 9.07 14.37
C VAL A 14 6.79 10.52 13.96
N PHE A 15 7.79 11.18 13.39
CA PHE A 15 7.65 12.54 12.87
C PHE A 15 6.58 12.62 11.76
N LYS A 16 6.57 11.67 10.81
CA LYS A 16 5.52 11.56 9.78
C LYS A 16 4.13 11.43 10.38
N ILE A 17 3.97 10.62 11.43
CA ILE A 17 2.67 10.43 12.10
C ILE A 17 2.22 11.75 12.75
N VAL A 18 3.11 12.41 13.51
CA VAL A 18 2.79 13.67 14.18
C VAL A 18 2.38 14.73 13.16
N LEU A 19 3.17 14.90 12.10
CA LEU A 19 2.89 15.87 11.05
C LEU A 19 1.56 15.56 10.33
N ASN A 20 1.29 14.28 10.03
CA ASN A 20 0.02 13.87 9.42
C ASN A 20 -1.18 14.11 10.36
N ILE A 21 -1.05 13.86 11.67
CA ILE A 21 -2.11 14.18 12.64
C ILE A 21 -2.40 15.68 12.67
N VAL A 22 -1.37 16.53 12.65
CA VAL A 22 -1.56 18.00 12.58
C VAL A 22 -2.29 18.38 11.30
N ILE A 23 -1.87 17.84 10.14
CA ILE A 23 -2.54 18.08 8.86
C ILE A 23 -4.00 17.62 8.93
N LEU A 24 -4.29 16.44 9.46
CA LEU A 24 -5.64 15.90 9.58
C LEU A 24 -6.55 16.77 10.45
N VAL A 25 -6.05 17.28 11.58
CA VAL A 25 -6.81 18.19 12.45
C VAL A 25 -7.15 19.48 11.71
N LEU A 26 -6.17 20.11 11.07
CA LEU A 26 -6.40 21.33 10.29
C LEU A 26 -7.34 21.10 9.10
N TYR A 27 -7.16 19.99 8.38
CA TYR A 27 -8.04 19.55 7.29
C TYR A 27 -9.49 19.36 7.76
N ARG A 28 -9.68 18.87 8.99
CA ARG A 28 -11.01 18.52 9.51
C ARG A 28 -11.76 19.65 10.20
N THR A 29 -11.05 20.56 10.86
CA THR A 29 -11.65 21.64 11.68
C THR A 29 -11.16 23.04 11.32
N GLY A 30 -10.42 23.19 10.21
CA GLY A 30 -9.77 24.44 9.83
C GLY A 30 -10.70 25.53 9.29
N TYR A 31 -11.96 25.21 9.00
CA TYR A 31 -12.95 26.16 8.50
C TYR A 31 -13.90 26.59 9.63
N ASN A 32 -13.44 27.46 10.53
CA ASN A 32 -14.20 27.89 11.71
C ASN A 32 -14.75 26.74 12.57
N GLY A 33 -13.99 25.64 12.68
CA GLY A 33 -14.41 24.42 13.39
C GLY A 33 -15.15 23.39 12.52
N GLU A 34 -15.43 23.72 11.26
CA GLU A 34 -16.00 22.83 10.26
C GLU A 34 -14.95 22.26 9.30
N PHE A 35 -15.42 21.39 8.40
CA PHE A 35 -14.59 20.72 7.41
C PHE A 35 -13.99 21.73 6.42
N LEU A 36 -12.66 21.76 6.35
CA LEU A 36 -11.92 22.68 5.47
C LEU A 36 -11.85 22.14 4.04
N GLY A 37 -11.38 20.90 3.89
CA GLY A 37 -11.23 20.30 2.57
C GLY A 37 -10.00 20.79 1.79
N VAL A 38 -9.73 20.07 0.71
CA VAL A 38 -8.76 20.35 -0.36
C VAL A 38 -9.50 20.21 -1.69
N GLY A 39 -10.12 21.31 -2.13
CA GLY A 39 -10.86 21.36 -3.39
C GLY A 39 -12.28 21.90 -3.25
N GLY A 40 -12.47 23.15 -3.65
CA GLY A 40 -13.78 23.79 -3.75
C GLY A 40 -13.82 24.82 -4.87
N THR A 41 -14.91 25.58 -4.94
CA THR A 41 -15.06 26.69 -5.88
C THR A 41 -14.49 27.96 -5.24
N TRP A 42 -13.36 28.46 -5.72
CA TRP A 42 -12.84 29.77 -5.30
C TRP A 42 -13.23 30.89 -6.27
N ASN A 43 -13.80 30.52 -7.43
CA ASN A 43 -14.32 31.40 -8.47
C ASN A 43 -15.75 30.96 -8.85
N LEU A 44 -16.62 31.91 -9.17
CA LEU A 44 -18.02 31.67 -9.60
C LEU A 44 -18.13 30.82 -10.88
N ASN A 45 -17.03 30.63 -11.61
CA ASN A 45 -16.96 29.90 -12.87
C ASN A 45 -16.34 28.49 -12.76
N GLU A 46 -15.88 28.05 -11.58
CA GLU A 46 -15.40 26.68 -11.39
C GLU A 46 -16.51 25.82 -10.78
N GLU A 47 -16.77 24.66 -11.35
CA GLU A 47 -17.66 23.66 -10.77
C GLU A 47 -16.91 22.85 -9.69
N LYS A 48 -17.58 22.56 -8.56
CA LYS A 48 -16.99 21.78 -7.46
C LYS A 48 -16.74 20.34 -7.93
N ASN A 49 -15.49 20.00 -8.24
CA ASN A 49 -15.12 18.63 -8.56
C ASN A 49 -14.78 17.85 -7.26
N PRO A 50 -15.51 16.78 -6.91
CA PRO A 50 -15.20 15.93 -5.74
C PRO A 50 -13.86 15.20 -5.82
N ASP A 51 -13.24 15.11 -7.00
CA ASP A 51 -12.01 14.33 -7.24
C ASP A 51 -10.84 14.77 -6.35
N ALA A 52 -10.66 16.08 -6.17
CA ALA A 52 -9.58 16.63 -5.36
C ALA A 52 -9.70 16.20 -3.89
N GLU A 53 -10.93 16.24 -3.34
CA GLU A 53 -11.21 15.83 -1.96
C GLU A 53 -11.02 14.34 -1.76
N ILE A 54 -11.41 13.53 -2.75
CA ILE A 54 -11.25 12.08 -2.72
C ILE A 54 -9.77 11.72 -2.63
N VAL A 55 -8.94 12.33 -3.48
CA VAL A 55 -7.49 12.10 -3.49
C VAL A 55 -6.88 12.61 -2.18
N ALA A 56 -7.20 13.83 -1.74
CA ALA A 56 -6.65 14.40 -0.53
C ALA A 56 -6.99 13.58 0.72
N SER A 57 -8.28 13.21 0.90
CA SER A 57 -8.73 12.35 1.99
C SER A 57 -7.99 11.01 2.02
N GLY A 58 -7.80 10.41 0.84
CA GLY A 58 -7.10 9.13 0.69
C GLY A 58 -5.62 9.22 1.05
N VAL A 59 -4.96 10.30 0.64
CA VAL A 59 -3.55 10.52 0.97
C VAL A 59 -3.37 10.76 2.46
N ILE A 60 -4.14 11.67 3.06
CA ILE A 60 -4.01 12.02 4.46
C ILE A 60 -4.27 10.80 5.35
N VAL A 61 -5.43 10.16 5.20
CA VAL A 61 -5.84 9.05 6.07
C VAL A 61 -5.16 7.74 5.68
N GLY A 62 -4.99 7.46 4.38
CA GLY A 62 -4.34 6.22 3.91
C GLY A 62 -2.88 6.14 4.35
N TYR A 63 -2.10 7.23 4.23
CA TYR A 63 -0.72 7.24 4.72
C TYR A 63 -0.64 7.24 6.25
N LEU A 64 -1.64 7.77 6.96
CA LEU A 64 -1.73 7.67 8.42
C LEU A 64 -1.89 6.20 8.83
N ILE A 65 -2.89 5.50 8.27
CA ILE A 65 -3.13 4.07 8.53
C ILE A 65 -1.90 3.26 8.18
N TYR A 66 -1.30 3.50 7.01
CA TYR A 66 -0.12 2.78 6.58
C TYR A 66 1.05 2.92 7.56
N THR A 67 1.39 4.15 7.93
CA THR A 67 2.50 4.41 8.83
C THR A 67 2.22 3.87 10.24
N LEU A 68 0.98 3.94 10.71
CA LEU A 68 0.56 3.36 11.99
C LEU A 68 0.72 1.84 12.01
N VAL A 69 0.21 1.13 10.99
CA VAL A 69 0.34 -0.33 10.90
C VAL A 69 1.83 -0.71 10.85
N GLN A 70 2.64 0.00 10.09
CA GLN A 70 4.08 -0.24 10.05
C GLN A 70 4.75 -0.05 11.42
N VAL A 71 4.47 1.05 12.12
CA VAL A 71 5.05 1.30 13.45
C VAL A 71 4.59 0.23 14.45
N VAL A 72 3.31 -0.11 14.47
CA VAL A 72 2.77 -1.18 15.34
C VAL A 72 3.44 -2.51 15.05
N THR A 73 3.53 -2.91 13.77
CA THR A 73 4.17 -4.18 13.39
C THR A 73 5.66 -4.20 13.70
N PHE A 74 6.33 -3.06 13.61
CA PHE A 74 7.71 -2.91 14.05
C PHE A 74 7.86 -3.11 15.57
N LEU A 75 6.94 -2.58 16.38
CA LEU A 75 6.96 -2.73 17.85
C LEU A 75 6.68 -4.16 18.31
N PHE A 76 5.80 -4.89 17.60
CA PHE A 76 5.45 -6.27 17.93
C PHE A 76 6.34 -7.32 17.21
N GLY A 77 7.20 -6.91 16.28
CA GLY A 77 7.95 -7.74 15.32
C GLY A 77 9.41 -8.06 15.66
N THR A 78 9.94 -9.13 15.07
CA THR A 78 11.40 -9.30 14.89
C THR A 78 11.87 -8.38 13.76
N THR A 79 13.13 -7.94 13.76
CA THR A 79 13.64 -6.92 12.80
C THR A 79 13.75 -7.37 11.34
N GLU A 80 13.06 -8.45 10.94
CA GLU A 80 12.99 -8.94 9.55
C GLU A 80 12.23 -7.97 8.63
N HIS A 81 11.46 -7.03 9.18
CA HIS A 81 10.90 -5.87 8.44
C HIS A 81 11.95 -4.91 7.85
N LYS A 82 13.25 -5.16 8.05
CA LYS A 82 14.37 -4.41 7.44
C LYS A 82 14.44 -4.52 5.91
N ARG A 83 13.62 -5.38 5.29
CA ARG A 83 13.68 -5.73 3.86
C ARG A 83 12.31 -5.62 3.16
N ALA A 84 11.57 -4.53 3.36
CA ALA A 84 10.27 -4.40 2.72
C ALA A 84 10.33 -3.40 1.56
N MET A 85 10.44 -3.87 0.33
CA MET A 85 10.20 -3.09 -0.90
C MET A 85 8.88 -2.33 -0.81
N SER A 86 7.87 -2.86 -0.12
CA SER A 86 6.61 -2.16 0.13
C SER A 86 6.81 -0.80 0.84
N GLU A 87 7.80 -0.68 1.72
CA GLU A 87 8.15 0.58 2.37
C GLU A 87 8.78 1.57 1.39
N ILE A 88 9.73 1.13 0.56
CA ILE A 88 10.36 1.98 -0.46
C ILE A 88 9.31 2.44 -1.48
N VAL A 89 8.47 1.53 -1.99
CA VAL A 89 7.42 1.83 -2.96
C VAL A 89 6.40 2.79 -2.37
N MET A 90 5.91 2.54 -1.14
CA MET A 90 4.97 3.46 -0.48
C MET A 90 5.60 4.83 -0.28
N ASN A 91 6.84 4.89 0.21
CA ASN A 91 7.48 6.16 0.49
C ASN A 91 7.68 6.96 -0.81
N PHE A 92 8.11 6.30 -1.88
CA PHE A 92 8.29 6.91 -3.19
C PHE A 92 6.98 7.45 -3.77
N ILE A 93 5.92 6.65 -3.79
CA ILE A 93 4.58 7.11 -4.23
C ILE A 93 4.08 8.24 -3.33
N GLY A 94 4.41 8.18 -2.03
CA GLY A 94 4.07 9.20 -1.05
C GLY A 94 4.64 10.57 -1.37
N VAL A 95 5.86 10.63 -1.90
CA VAL A 95 6.45 11.90 -2.35
C VAL A 95 5.53 12.61 -3.33
N PHE A 96 5.12 11.91 -4.39
CA PHE A 96 4.30 12.51 -5.45
C PHE A 96 2.90 12.84 -4.97
N LEU A 97 2.26 11.94 -4.21
CA LEU A 97 0.90 12.15 -3.75
C LEU A 97 0.79 13.28 -2.72
N TRP A 98 1.70 13.36 -1.74
CA TRP A 98 1.71 14.45 -0.77
C TRP A 98 2.02 15.80 -1.40
N ILE A 99 2.96 15.85 -2.36
CA ILE A 99 3.26 17.08 -3.09
C ILE A 99 2.07 17.50 -3.97
N ALA A 100 1.41 16.56 -4.65
CA ALA A 100 0.23 16.85 -5.47
C ALA A 100 -0.92 17.42 -4.63
N VAL A 101 -1.27 16.78 -3.51
CA VAL A 101 -2.30 17.27 -2.59
C VAL A 101 -1.91 18.64 -2.02
N GLY A 102 -0.65 18.84 -1.63
CA GLY A 102 -0.15 20.12 -1.16
C GLY A 102 -0.24 21.22 -2.22
N ALA A 103 0.13 20.92 -3.46
CA ALA A 103 0.05 21.86 -4.58
C ALA A 103 -1.40 22.25 -4.91
N VAL A 104 -2.32 21.28 -4.93
CA VAL A 104 -3.75 21.53 -5.13
C VAL A 104 -4.32 22.39 -4.01
N ALA A 105 -3.98 22.10 -2.75
CA ALA A 105 -4.40 22.90 -1.60
C ALA A 105 -3.86 24.34 -1.66
N LEU A 106 -2.58 24.52 -1.99
CA LEU A 106 -1.97 25.85 -2.12
C LEU A 106 -2.56 26.64 -3.28
N HIS A 107 -2.84 25.99 -4.42
CA HIS A 107 -3.49 26.62 -5.55
C HIS A 107 -4.90 27.09 -5.18
N TYR A 108 -5.70 26.20 -4.59
CA TYR A 108 -7.08 26.50 -4.18
C TYR A 108 -7.15 27.59 -3.11
N TRP A 109 -6.45 27.42 -1.99
CA TRP A 109 -6.50 28.36 -0.87
C TRP A 109 -5.71 29.65 -1.15
N GLY A 110 -4.75 29.63 -2.08
CA GLY A 110 -4.10 30.84 -2.59
C GLY A 110 -5.08 31.77 -3.31
N GLY A 111 -5.92 31.20 -4.16
CA GLY A 111 -6.98 31.90 -4.90
C GLY A 111 -8.21 32.25 -4.07
N TYR A 112 -8.45 31.57 -2.94
CA TYR A 112 -9.65 31.75 -2.12
C TYR A 112 -9.93 33.21 -1.74
N GLN A 113 -11.16 33.65 -2.01
CA GLN A 113 -11.76 34.92 -1.60
C GLN A 113 -13.05 34.61 -0.83
N GLY A 114 -13.15 35.06 0.42
CA GLY A 114 -14.36 34.86 1.23
C GLY A 114 -15.55 35.71 0.72
N GLU A 115 -16.77 35.31 1.10
CA GLU A 115 -18.03 35.98 0.70
C GLU A 115 -18.17 37.41 1.23
N HIS A 116 -17.35 37.82 2.20
CA HIS A 116 -17.28 39.19 2.70
C HIS A 116 -16.30 40.00 1.86
N GLN A 117 -16.81 40.55 0.77
CA GLN A 117 -16.09 41.46 -0.12
C GLN A 117 -15.30 42.49 0.72
N PHE A 118 -13.99 42.64 0.45
CA PHE A 118 -13.05 43.63 0.98
C PHE A 118 -12.18 43.30 2.22
N GLN A 119 -12.15 42.06 2.75
CA GLN A 119 -11.10 41.64 3.69
C GLN A 119 -10.08 40.70 3.03
N PHE A 120 -8.77 40.99 3.17
CA PHE A 120 -7.69 40.22 2.51
C PHE A 120 -7.06 39.13 3.38
N VAL A 121 -7.42 39.05 4.67
CA VAL A 121 -6.88 38.10 5.65
C VAL A 121 -8.02 37.35 6.31
N PHE A 122 -8.26 36.13 5.84
CA PHE A 122 -9.23 35.19 6.41
C PHE A 122 -8.49 34.10 7.18
N ALA A 123 -8.98 33.74 8.37
CA ALA A 123 -8.35 32.70 9.18
C ALA A 123 -8.35 31.35 8.44
N GLU A 124 -9.44 31.04 7.74
CA GLU A 124 -9.64 29.82 6.96
C GLU A 124 -8.66 29.74 5.78
N LYS A 125 -8.43 30.87 5.10
CA LYS A 125 -7.43 30.97 4.03
C LYS A 125 -6.04 30.65 4.55
N GLN A 126 -5.66 31.21 5.69
CA GLN A 126 -4.36 30.95 6.31
C GLN A 126 -4.23 29.48 6.73
N VAL A 127 -5.28 28.89 7.28
CA VAL A 127 -5.28 27.47 7.66
C VAL A 127 -5.18 26.57 6.43
N GLY A 128 -5.89 26.88 5.34
CA GLY A 128 -5.79 26.15 4.08
C GLY A 128 -4.40 26.22 3.43
N LEU A 129 -3.78 27.40 3.45
CA LEU A 129 -2.39 27.57 3.01
C LEU A 129 -1.41 26.79 3.92
N ALA A 130 -1.66 26.77 5.23
CA ALA A 130 -0.87 25.98 6.17
C ALA A 130 -1.01 24.47 5.90
N VAL A 131 -2.23 23.96 5.66
CA VAL A 131 -2.46 22.56 5.25
C VAL A 131 -1.67 22.24 3.99
N GLY A 132 -1.74 23.09 2.96
CA GLY A 132 -1.01 22.89 1.71
C GLY A 132 0.51 22.87 1.91
N ALA A 133 1.05 23.81 2.67
CA ALA A 133 2.49 23.86 2.99
C ALA A 133 2.95 22.64 3.80
N LEU A 134 2.17 22.22 4.82
CA LEU A 134 2.48 21.05 5.62
C LEU A 134 2.44 19.76 4.79
N CYS A 135 1.53 19.64 3.82
CA CYS A 135 1.52 18.53 2.86
C CYS A 135 2.79 18.48 2.02
N VAL A 136 3.29 19.62 1.54
CA VAL A 136 4.57 19.69 0.79
C VAL A 136 5.74 19.28 1.69
N ILE A 137 5.78 19.76 2.94
CA ILE A 137 6.80 19.34 3.92
C ILE A 137 6.72 17.84 4.18
N GLN A 138 5.52 17.29 4.35
CA GLN A 138 5.30 15.85 4.53
C GLN A 138 5.84 15.07 3.32
N GLY A 139 5.62 15.55 2.09
CA GLY A 139 6.22 14.97 0.88
C GLY A 139 7.75 14.96 0.90
N ALA A 140 8.38 16.03 1.37
CA ALA A 140 9.83 16.08 1.56
C ALA A 140 10.33 15.09 2.63
N VAL A 141 9.57 14.88 3.70
CA VAL A 141 9.88 13.86 4.72
C VAL A 141 9.77 12.44 4.13
N TYR A 142 8.80 12.19 3.25
CA TYR A 142 8.70 10.92 2.52
C TYR A 142 9.89 10.71 1.56
N LEU A 143 10.38 11.77 0.92
CA LEU A 143 11.57 11.72 0.07
C LEU A 143 12.81 11.36 0.90
N LEU A 144 13.00 12.01 2.04
CA LEU A 144 14.09 11.72 2.97
C LEU A 144 14.05 10.25 3.42
N ASP A 145 12.88 9.75 3.79
CA ASP A 145 12.73 8.34 4.22
C ASP A 145 12.98 7.35 3.07
N THR A 146 12.59 7.72 1.84
CA THR A 146 12.92 6.92 0.64
C THR A 146 14.43 6.83 0.46
N ALA A 147 15.15 7.95 0.56
CA ALA A 147 16.61 7.97 0.44
C ALA A 147 17.28 7.13 1.53
N LEU A 148 16.84 7.25 2.79
CA LEU A 148 17.34 6.43 3.90
C LEU A 148 17.09 4.94 3.68
N SER A 149 15.89 4.59 3.19
CA SER A 149 15.51 3.20 2.90
C SER A 149 16.35 2.60 1.77
N VAL A 150 16.59 3.36 0.69
CA VAL A 150 17.44 2.93 -0.43
C VAL A 150 18.89 2.74 0.03
N ILE A 151 19.45 3.69 0.79
CA ILE A 151 20.82 3.56 1.32
C ILE A 151 20.95 2.32 2.20
N HIS A 152 19.93 2.00 3.02
CA HIS A 152 19.93 0.80 3.85
C HIS A 152 19.91 -0.46 2.98
N PHE A 153 19.03 -0.50 1.99
CA PHE A 153 18.91 -1.61 1.06
C PHE A 153 20.21 -1.88 0.30
N THR A 154 20.84 -0.84 -0.26
CA THR A 154 22.12 -0.97 -0.98
C THR A 154 23.26 -1.44 -0.08
N LYS A 155 23.37 -0.92 1.15
CA LYS A 155 24.44 -1.32 2.09
C LYS A 155 24.34 -2.78 2.51
N GLU A 156 23.13 -3.30 2.70
CA GLU A 156 22.94 -4.71 3.06
C GLU A 156 23.18 -5.64 1.87
N MET A 157 22.79 -5.26 0.64
CA MET A 157 23.11 -6.02 -0.57
C MET A 157 24.63 -6.12 -0.78
N LEU A 158 25.37 -5.03 -0.60
CA LEU A 158 26.84 -5.01 -0.73
C LEU A 158 27.54 -5.92 0.30
N LYS A 159 27.02 -6.01 1.54
CA LYS A 159 27.56 -6.94 2.56
C LYS A 159 27.36 -8.40 2.17
N LEU A 160 26.23 -8.74 1.54
CA LEU A 160 25.94 -10.09 1.09
C LEU A 160 26.88 -10.52 -0.04
N GLU A 161 27.16 -9.65 -1.00
CA GLU A 161 28.11 -9.92 -2.09
C GLU A 161 29.55 -10.14 -1.56
N CYS A 162 30.00 -9.35 -0.58
CA CYS A 162 31.31 -9.55 0.04
C CYS A 162 31.43 -10.87 0.82
N LEU A 163 30.35 -11.33 1.47
CA LEU A 163 30.31 -12.64 2.15
C LEU A 163 30.36 -13.81 1.16
N TYR A 164 29.67 -13.68 0.01
CA TYR A 164 29.67 -14.68 -1.05
C TYR A 164 31.04 -14.83 -1.74
N SER A 165 31.83 -13.75 -1.78
CA SER A 165 33.18 -13.76 -2.38
C SER A 165 34.27 -14.33 -1.44
N GLY A 166 33.98 -14.54 -0.15
CA GLY A 166 35.00 -14.71 0.89
C GLY A 166 35.23 -16.10 1.49
N SER A 167 34.30 -17.06 1.44
CA SER A 167 34.50 -18.41 2.03
C SER A 167 33.42 -19.42 1.65
N LEU A 168 33.81 -20.70 1.61
CA LEU A 168 33.02 -21.91 1.31
C LEU A 168 31.59 -21.87 1.89
N VAL A 169 30.57 -21.94 1.02
CA VAL A 169 29.15 -21.86 1.41
C VAL A 169 28.55 -23.26 1.58
N THR A 170 28.03 -23.56 2.77
CA THR A 170 27.06 -24.65 2.97
C THR A 170 25.68 -24.12 2.62
N ILE A 171 25.13 -24.57 1.49
CA ILE A 171 23.82 -24.15 1.00
C ILE A 171 22.72 -24.92 1.73
N SER A 172 21.81 -24.20 2.38
CA SER A 172 20.56 -24.74 2.91
C SER A 172 19.62 -25.17 1.76
N PRO A 173 18.90 -26.32 1.86
CA PRO A 173 18.12 -26.87 0.74
C PRO A 173 17.03 -25.95 0.17
N ARG A 174 16.64 -24.91 0.92
CA ARG A 174 15.53 -24.00 0.55
C ARG A 174 15.92 -22.92 -0.47
N SER A 175 17.19 -22.78 -0.85
CA SER A 175 17.66 -21.77 -1.82
C SER A 175 17.90 -22.30 -3.24
N LYS A 176 17.64 -23.59 -3.51
CA LYS A 176 17.86 -24.19 -4.85
C LYS A 176 17.03 -23.50 -5.95
N ASN A 177 15.83 -23.02 -5.63
CA ASN A 177 14.94 -22.40 -6.63
C ASN A 177 15.30 -20.93 -6.93
N PHE A 178 16.09 -20.26 -6.09
CA PHE A 178 16.47 -18.85 -6.30
C PHE A 178 17.77 -18.72 -7.12
N LEU A 179 18.68 -19.69 -7.00
CA LEU A 179 19.96 -19.66 -7.73
C LEU A 179 19.84 -20.09 -9.20
N GLN A 180 18.78 -20.81 -9.58
CA GLN A 180 18.59 -21.28 -10.95
C GLN A 180 18.38 -20.12 -11.96
N GLN A 181 18.04 -18.91 -11.50
CA GLN A 181 17.93 -17.71 -12.36
C GLN A 181 19.26 -16.97 -12.58
N PHE A 182 20.29 -17.20 -11.76
CA PHE A 182 21.57 -16.49 -11.87
C PHE A 182 22.65 -17.26 -12.65
N ASP A 183 22.42 -18.54 -12.97
CA ASP A 183 23.39 -19.39 -13.67
C ASP A 183 23.64 -19.03 -15.15
N ILE A 184 22.91 -18.06 -15.73
CA ILE A 184 23.11 -17.67 -17.13
C ILE A 184 24.32 -16.73 -17.30
N ILE A 185 24.80 -16.08 -16.24
CA ILE A 185 25.90 -15.10 -16.35
C ILE A 185 27.28 -15.69 -15.97
N ALA A 186 27.32 -16.77 -15.18
CA ALA A 186 28.58 -17.38 -14.74
C ALA A 186 29.33 -18.14 -15.85
N VAL A 187 28.65 -18.54 -16.93
CA VAL A 187 29.25 -19.34 -18.02
C VAL A 187 30.12 -18.48 -18.97
N LYS A 188 30.11 -17.15 -18.86
CA LYS A 188 30.78 -16.27 -19.85
C LYS A 188 32.12 -15.65 -19.39
N ILE A 189 32.64 -16.00 -18.22
CA ILE A 189 33.88 -15.39 -17.64
C ILE A 189 35.09 -16.36 -17.54
N ALA A 190 34.99 -17.60 -18.03
CA ALA A 190 36.18 -18.46 -18.16
C ALA A 190 36.19 -19.14 -19.54
N PRO A 191 37.08 -18.69 -20.45
CA PRO A 191 38.29 -19.49 -20.65
C PRO A 191 39.51 -18.60 -21.01
N LEU A 192 40.46 -18.44 -20.09
CA LEU A 192 41.78 -17.86 -20.43
C LEU A 192 42.87 -18.27 -19.42
N THR A 193 42.89 -19.53 -19.02
CA THR A 193 44.01 -20.11 -18.26
C THR A 193 44.36 -21.51 -18.77
N ASP A 194 44.60 -21.64 -20.08
CA ASP A 194 45.39 -22.75 -20.62
C ASP A 194 46.85 -22.32 -20.59
N ASN A 195 47.53 -22.56 -19.47
CA ASN A 195 48.99 -22.73 -19.31
C ASN A 195 49.36 -22.64 -17.82
N VAL A 196 49.05 -23.70 -17.06
CA VAL A 196 49.80 -24.00 -15.83
C VAL A 196 50.17 -25.48 -15.88
N SER A 197 51.48 -25.71 -15.87
CA SER A 197 52.16 -27.00 -15.90
C SER A 197 51.81 -27.89 -14.72
N GLU A 198 51.73 -29.19 -15.00
CA GLU A 198 51.69 -30.30 -14.06
C GLU A 198 52.72 -30.14 -12.94
N TYR A 199 52.26 -30.07 -11.68
CA TYR A 199 52.74 -30.79 -10.50
C TYR A 199 52.16 -30.11 -9.24
N GLY A 200 51.14 -30.73 -8.62
CA GLY A 200 50.69 -30.39 -7.28
C GLY A 200 49.18 -30.29 -7.09
N GLY A 201 48.56 -31.38 -6.61
CA GLY A 201 47.37 -31.33 -5.75
C GLY A 201 46.06 -30.79 -6.33
N GLY A 202 45.59 -31.30 -7.46
CA GLY A 202 44.24 -31.02 -7.99
C GLY A 202 43.20 -32.02 -7.48
N ALA A 203 42.18 -31.54 -6.76
CA ALA A 203 41.01 -32.33 -6.39
C ALA A 203 40.25 -32.80 -7.65
N ARG A 204 40.24 -34.11 -7.92
CA ARG A 204 39.33 -34.70 -8.90
C ARG A 204 37.93 -34.77 -8.30
N VAL A 205 36.97 -34.03 -8.87
CA VAL A 205 35.55 -34.34 -8.68
C VAL A 205 35.23 -35.57 -9.55
N VAL A 206 35.29 -36.75 -8.94
CA VAL A 206 34.83 -38.01 -9.55
C VAL A 206 33.32 -38.08 -9.33
N TRP A 207 32.54 -37.90 -10.38
CA TRP A 207 31.11 -38.21 -10.37
C TRP A 207 30.93 -39.72 -10.50
N ALA A 208 30.93 -40.43 -9.38
CA ALA A 208 30.46 -41.81 -9.33
C ALA A 208 28.96 -41.78 -9.00
N MET A 209 28.11 -41.88 -10.03
CA MET A 209 26.69 -42.17 -9.82
C MET A 209 26.55 -43.54 -9.15
N SER A 210 25.97 -43.56 -7.96
CA SER A 210 25.67 -44.79 -7.23
C SER A 210 24.50 -45.50 -7.90
N ALA A 211 24.43 -46.83 -7.81
CA ALA A 211 23.32 -47.61 -8.36
C ALA A 211 21.94 -47.15 -7.82
N GLY A 212 21.90 -46.54 -6.62
CA GLY A 212 20.69 -45.93 -6.06
C GLY A 212 20.20 -44.68 -6.80
N ASP A 213 21.08 -43.96 -7.52
CA ASP A 213 20.70 -42.76 -8.27
C ASP A 213 19.91 -43.11 -9.54
N ARG A 214 20.14 -44.30 -10.12
CA ARG A 214 19.38 -44.81 -11.27
C ARG A 214 17.97 -45.27 -10.88
N GLU A 215 17.80 -45.76 -9.65
CA GLU A 215 16.48 -46.14 -9.13
C GLU A 215 15.63 -44.90 -8.78
N ALA A 216 16.27 -43.83 -8.29
CA ALA A 216 15.62 -42.54 -8.06
C ALA A 216 15.14 -41.88 -9.37
N GLU A 217 15.92 -41.95 -10.45
CA GLU A 217 15.50 -41.47 -11.78
C GLU A 217 14.35 -42.30 -12.39
N ALA A 218 14.35 -43.61 -12.15
CA ALA A 218 13.29 -44.50 -12.63
C ALA A 218 11.95 -44.30 -11.87
N GLN A 219 12.01 -43.88 -10.60
CA GLN A 219 10.82 -43.50 -9.83
C GLN A 219 10.31 -42.10 -10.22
N ALA A 220 11.20 -41.14 -10.48
CA ALA A 220 10.83 -39.80 -10.95
C ALA A 220 10.06 -39.84 -12.29
N LYS A 221 10.45 -40.72 -13.21
CA LYS A 221 9.73 -40.91 -14.49
C LYS A 221 8.37 -41.61 -14.36
N LYS A 222 8.08 -42.29 -13.25
CA LYS A 222 6.76 -42.91 -13.01
C LYS A 222 5.75 -41.94 -12.40
N GLU A 223 6.19 -40.90 -11.70
CA GLU A 223 5.31 -39.89 -11.08
C GLU A 223 4.86 -38.78 -12.06
N GLU A 224 5.62 -38.53 -13.13
CA GLU A 224 5.28 -37.55 -14.20
C GLU A 224 3.98 -37.88 -14.97
N GLY A 225 3.39 -39.07 -14.78
CA GLY A 225 2.14 -39.48 -15.44
C GLY A 225 0.84 -39.03 -14.76
N SER A 226 0.88 -38.39 -13.58
CA SER A 226 -0.32 -38.11 -12.77
C SER A 226 -0.58 -36.62 -12.43
N THR A 227 0.29 -35.71 -12.85
CA THR A 227 0.36 -34.32 -12.34
C THR A 227 -0.38 -33.27 -13.17
N SER A 228 -1.66 -33.49 -13.48
CA SER A 228 -2.49 -32.43 -14.11
C SER A 228 -3.35 -31.66 -13.10
N GLU A 229 -3.90 -32.32 -12.07
CA GLU A 229 -4.74 -31.68 -11.05
C GLU A 229 -3.94 -31.01 -9.91
N ASP A 230 -2.77 -31.55 -9.55
CA ASP A 230 -1.91 -30.99 -8.50
C ASP A 230 -1.20 -29.68 -8.90
N GLY A 231 -0.96 -29.47 -10.19
CA GLY A 231 -0.33 -28.24 -10.69
C GLY A 231 -1.22 -27.00 -10.51
N ARG A 232 -2.54 -27.13 -10.75
CA ARG A 232 -3.49 -26.01 -10.58
C ARG A 232 -3.70 -25.65 -9.12
N THR A 233 -3.79 -26.64 -8.24
CA THR A 233 -3.93 -26.41 -6.79
C THR A 233 -2.65 -25.83 -6.17
N ALA A 234 -1.47 -26.19 -6.68
CA ALA A 234 -0.19 -25.59 -6.29
C ALA A 234 -0.05 -24.13 -6.72
N VAL A 235 -0.41 -23.79 -7.97
CA VAL A 235 -0.37 -22.41 -8.47
C VAL A 235 -1.41 -21.52 -7.74
N LEU A 236 -2.60 -22.07 -7.44
CA LEU A 236 -3.62 -21.38 -6.65
C LEU A 236 -3.16 -21.14 -5.19
N LYS A 237 -2.45 -22.11 -4.60
CA LYS A 237 -1.83 -21.98 -3.27
C LYS A 237 -0.68 -20.98 -3.25
N GLN A 238 -0.02 -20.71 -4.37
CA GLN A 238 1.08 -19.74 -4.43
C GLN A 238 0.58 -18.29 -4.63
N HIS A 239 -0.56 -18.09 -5.30
CA HIS A 239 -1.06 -16.77 -5.69
C HIS A 239 -2.35 -16.30 -4.97
N TRP A 240 -2.87 -17.04 -3.99
CA TRP A 240 -4.13 -16.67 -3.32
C TRP A 240 -4.09 -15.27 -2.67
N CYS A 241 -2.96 -14.89 -2.06
CA CYS A 241 -2.84 -13.60 -1.38
C CYS A 241 -2.92 -12.42 -2.38
N ILE A 242 -2.23 -12.51 -3.52
CA ILE A 242 -2.34 -11.46 -4.55
C ILE A 242 -3.73 -11.44 -5.18
N GLY A 243 -4.36 -12.60 -5.37
CA GLY A 243 -5.74 -12.70 -5.84
C GLY A 243 -6.72 -11.98 -4.92
N LEU A 244 -6.63 -12.18 -3.60
CA LEU A 244 -7.48 -11.48 -2.64
C LEU A 244 -7.23 -9.97 -2.64
N ARG A 245 -5.97 -9.51 -2.71
CA ARG A 245 -5.67 -8.07 -2.82
C ARG A 245 -6.26 -7.45 -4.08
N ILE A 246 -6.22 -8.16 -5.21
CA ILE A 246 -6.84 -7.68 -6.46
C ILE A 246 -8.36 -7.57 -6.29
N VAL A 247 -9.00 -8.55 -5.66
CA VAL A 247 -10.45 -8.51 -5.39
C VAL A 247 -10.81 -7.35 -4.46
N GLU A 248 -10.04 -7.12 -3.39
CA GLU A 248 -10.20 -5.98 -2.48
C GLU A 248 -10.10 -4.63 -3.21
N LEU A 249 -9.12 -4.51 -4.11
CA LEU A 249 -8.91 -3.31 -4.91
C LEU A 249 -10.06 -3.08 -5.88
N LEU A 250 -10.50 -4.12 -6.59
CA LEU A 250 -11.59 -4.02 -7.56
C LEU A 250 -12.89 -3.56 -6.91
N PHE A 251 -13.25 -4.15 -5.75
CA PHE A 251 -14.45 -3.73 -5.04
C PHE A 251 -14.34 -2.31 -4.49
N ALA A 252 -13.17 -1.88 -4.00
CA ALA A 252 -12.97 -0.50 -3.58
C ALA A 252 -13.11 0.50 -4.75
N VAL A 253 -12.55 0.19 -5.92
CA VAL A 253 -12.65 1.02 -7.14
C VAL A 253 -14.10 1.11 -7.64
N ILE A 254 -14.83 -0.01 -7.63
CA ILE A 254 -16.26 -0.01 -8.01
C ILE A 254 -17.06 0.82 -7.00
N ALA A 255 -16.84 0.63 -5.70
CA ALA A 255 -17.58 1.33 -4.65
C ALA A 255 -17.39 2.86 -4.71
N ILE A 256 -16.16 3.33 -4.96
CA ILE A 256 -15.90 4.76 -5.11
C ILE A 256 -16.48 5.33 -6.41
N GLY A 257 -16.39 4.59 -7.52
CA GLY A 257 -16.98 5.02 -8.80
C GLY A 257 -18.50 5.20 -8.71
N LEU A 258 -19.18 4.29 -8.03
CA LEU A 258 -20.62 4.40 -7.75
C LEU A 258 -20.94 5.61 -6.86
N MET A 259 -20.11 5.88 -5.85
CA MET A 259 -20.29 7.02 -4.96
C MET A 259 -20.10 8.36 -5.69
N VAL A 260 -19.05 8.49 -6.50
CA VAL A 260 -18.82 9.70 -7.32
C VAL A 260 -19.97 9.91 -8.30
N GLY A 261 -20.41 8.85 -8.98
CA GLY A 261 -21.56 8.91 -9.88
C GLY A 261 -22.84 9.40 -9.19
N ALA A 262 -23.04 9.07 -7.92
CA ALA A 262 -24.18 9.52 -7.14
C ALA A 262 -24.08 11.01 -6.72
N LEU A 263 -22.88 11.45 -6.37
CA LEU A 263 -22.61 12.79 -5.83
C LEU A 263 -22.60 13.91 -6.89
N ASN A 264 -22.59 13.56 -8.17
CA ASN A 264 -22.82 14.50 -9.27
C ASN A 264 -24.25 15.08 -9.30
N SER A 265 -25.16 14.60 -8.45
CA SER A 265 -26.53 15.11 -8.36
C SER A 265 -26.70 16.10 -7.20
N HIS A 266 -27.24 17.28 -7.48
CA HIS A 266 -27.57 18.28 -6.46
C HIS A 266 -28.57 17.78 -5.39
N GLN A 267 -29.33 16.71 -5.68
CA GLN A 267 -30.31 16.14 -4.74
C GLN A 267 -29.67 15.38 -3.57
N LEU A 268 -28.43 14.92 -3.73
CA LEU A 268 -27.63 14.26 -2.68
C LEU A 268 -26.70 15.22 -1.93
N ALA A 269 -26.77 16.53 -2.21
CA ALA A 269 -25.94 17.55 -1.58
C ALA A 269 -26.17 17.74 -0.06
N ASN A 270 -27.12 17.00 0.53
CA ASN A 270 -27.42 17.02 1.96
C ASN A 270 -26.73 15.91 2.77
N ILE A 271 -25.82 15.13 2.18
CA ILE A 271 -24.97 14.22 2.96
C ILE A 271 -24.06 15.06 3.84
N ASP A 272 -23.98 14.71 5.13
CA ASP A 272 -23.14 15.42 6.08
C ASP A 272 -21.67 15.35 5.62
N HIS A 273 -21.00 16.50 5.49
CA HIS A 273 -19.58 16.61 5.13
C HIS A 273 -18.69 15.72 6.01
N ARG A 274 -19.10 15.51 7.26
CA ARG A 274 -18.40 14.63 8.22
C ARG A 274 -18.39 13.17 7.78
N HIS A 275 -19.49 12.72 7.18
CA HIS A 275 -19.67 11.35 6.70
C HIS A 275 -18.95 11.14 5.37
N ILE A 276 -18.98 12.14 4.48
CA ILE A 276 -18.24 12.13 3.20
C ILE A 276 -16.74 11.93 3.43
N ALA A 277 -16.17 12.62 4.43
CA ALA A 277 -14.75 12.48 4.76
C ALA A 277 -14.37 11.02 5.11
N LEU A 278 -15.21 10.32 5.88
CA LEU A 278 -14.98 8.90 6.22
C LEU A 278 -15.10 7.99 4.98
N ILE A 279 -16.09 8.23 4.13
CA ILE A 279 -16.34 7.44 2.92
C ILE A 279 -15.15 7.57 1.96
N TYR A 280 -14.76 8.81 1.65
CA TYR A 280 -13.66 9.08 0.74
C TYR A 280 -12.35 8.55 1.27
N SER A 281 -12.00 8.87 2.52
CA SER A 281 -10.76 8.38 3.13
C SER A 281 -10.64 6.86 3.15
N THR A 282 -11.75 6.15 3.38
CA THR A 282 -11.75 4.68 3.38
C THR A 282 -11.52 4.14 1.97
N TYR A 283 -12.30 4.58 0.99
CA TYR A 283 -12.16 4.03 -0.37
C TYR A 283 -10.81 4.40 -1.00
N SER A 284 -10.47 5.69 -1.07
CA SER A 284 -9.22 6.11 -1.73
C SER A 284 -7.98 5.72 -0.93
N GLY A 285 -8.05 5.75 0.40
CA GLY A 285 -6.94 5.30 1.26
C GLY A 285 -6.61 3.82 1.05
N PHE A 286 -7.62 2.94 1.00
CA PHE A 286 -7.38 1.52 0.75
C PHE A 286 -7.03 1.20 -0.70
N ILE A 287 -7.51 1.97 -1.68
CA ILE A 287 -7.03 1.85 -3.07
C ILE A 287 -5.52 2.09 -3.13
N ILE A 288 -5.02 3.13 -2.45
CA ILE A 288 -3.58 3.43 -2.38
C ILE A 288 -2.84 2.30 -1.65
N ILE A 289 -3.27 1.93 -0.44
CA ILE A 289 -2.58 0.91 0.37
C ILE A 289 -2.53 -0.43 -0.36
N VAL A 290 -3.67 -0.93 -0.84
CA VAL A 290 -3.76 -2.23 -1.51
C VAL A 290 -3.00 -2.20 -2.83
N GLY A 291 -3.10 -1.11 -3.60
CA GLY A 291 -2.32 -0.93 -4.83
C GLY A 291 -0.82 -1.04 -4.59
N VAL A 292 -0.30 -0.38 -3.55
CA VAL A 292 1.12 -0.47 -3.18
C VAL A 292 1.52 -1.89 -2.75
N LEU A 293 0.68 -2.57 -1.98
CA LEU A 293 0.95 -3.96 -1.56
C LEU A 293 1.00 -4.91 -2.76
N ILE A 294 0.15 -4.71 -3.78
CA ILE A 294 0.19 -5.48 -5.03
C ILE A 294 1.48 -5.20 -5.78
N ILE A 295 1.85 -3.92 -5.98
CA ILE A 295 3.09 -3.54 -6.68
C ILE A 295 4.31 -4.13 -5.97
N ALA A 296 4.38 -4.02 -4.65
CA ALA A 296 5.47 -4.60 -3.86
C ALA A 296 5.59 -6.12 -4.06
N ARG A 297 4.45 -6.82 -4.13
CA ARG A 297 4.40 -8.26 -4.40
C ARG A 297 4.86 -8.61 -5.82
N LEU A 298 4.50 -7.79 -6.81
CA LEU A 298 4.96 -7.94 -8.20
C LEU A 298 6.48 -7.72 -8.34
N LEU A 299 7.07 -6.90 -7.47
CA LEU A 299 8.52 -6.70 -7.38
C LEU A 299 9.25 -7.84 -6.63
N GLY A 300 8.53 -8.89 -6.22
CA GLY A 300 9.11 -10.12 -5.67
C GLY A 300 9.14 -10.21 -4.15
N GLU A 301 8.65 -9.21 -3.40
CA GLU A 301 8.65 -9.24 -1.94
C GLU A 301 7.23 -9.23 -1.33
N SER A 302 6.97 -10.12 -0.37
CA SER A 302 5.75 -10.07 0.46
C SER A 302 5.90 -9.05 1.57
N ALA A 303 4.86 -8.24 1.80
CA ALA A 303 4.66 -7.66 3.11
C ALA A 303 4.49 -8.80 4.13
N GLY A 304 5.15 -8.73 5.29
CA GLY A 304 5.06 -9.79 6.30
C GLY A 304 3.62 -10.07 6.74
N TRP A 305 3.33 -11.28 7.19
CA TRP A 305 1.97 -11.69 7.54
C TRP A 305 1.29 -10.76 8.57
N ARG A 306 2.06 -10.20 9.52
CA ARG A 306 1.56 -9.27 10.55
C ARG A 306 1.10 -7.93 9.97
N THR A 307 1.86 -7.37 9.02
CA THR A 307 1.48 -6.13 8.35
C THR A 307 0.26 -6.38 7.46
N SER A 308 0.27 -7.49 6.71
CA SER A 308 -0.86 -7.91 5.88
C SER A 308 -2.15 -8.09 6.71
N LEU A 309 -2.05 -8.73 7.87
CA LEU A 309 -3.16 -8.91 8.82
C LEU A 309 -3.65 -7.58 9.39
N GLY A 310 -2.74 -6.69 9.82
CA GLY A 310 -3.08 -5.37 10.34
C GLY A 310 -3.87 -4.54 9.32
N PHE A 311 -3.45 -4.55 8.05
CA PHE A 311 -4.18 -3.90 6.98
C PHE A 311 -5.58 -4.49 6.76
N SER A 312 -5.70 -5.82 6.76
CA SER A 312 -6.99 -6.47 6.55
C SER A 312 -7.97 -6.23 7.71
N ILE A 313 -7.50 -6.19 8.97
CA ILE A 313 -8.36 -5.88 10.13
C ILE A 313 -8.85 -4.43 10.07
N ILE A 314 -7.94 -3.47 9.85
CA ILE A 314 -8.33 -2.05 9.76
C ILE A 314 -9.25 -1.81 8.57
N GLY A 315 -9.00 -2.49 7.44
CA GLY A 315 -9.87 -2.48 6.27
C GLY A 315 -11.28 -2.97 6.59
N ALA A 316 -11.41 -4.13 7.22
CA ALA A 316 -12.71 -4.65 7.63
C ALA A 316 -13.48 -3.66 8.53
N ILE A 317 -12.82 -3.04 9.51
CA ILE A 317 -13.44 -2.07 10.41
C ILE A 317 -13.91 -0.83 9.64
N LEU A 318 -13.04 -0.24 8.82
CA LEU A 318 -13.35 1.01 8.12
C LEU A 318 -14.43 0.80 7.04
N PHE A 319 -14.35 -0.26 6.24
CA PHE A 319 -15.39 -0.54 5.24
C PHE A 319 -16.75 -0.86 5.88
N THR A 320 -16.77 -1.48 7.06
CA THR A 320 -18.01 -1.68 7.84
C THR A 320 -18.57 -0.35 8.34
N ALA A 321 -17.72 0.52 8.89
CA ALA A 321 -18.13 1.85 9.34
C ALA A 321 -18.65 2.71 8.18
N THR A 322 -17.96 2.70 7.04
CA THR A 322 -18.37 3.36 5.80
C THR A 322 -19.72 2.85 5.31
N ALA A 323 -19.94 1.53 5.32
CA ALA A 323 -21.24 0.96 4.93
C ALA A 323 -22.38 1.44 5.85
N ALA A 324 -22.15 1.43 7.16
CA ALA A 324 -23.15 1.87 8.14
C ALA A 324 -23.53 3.35 7.93
N VAL A 325 -22.53 4.21 7.71
CA VAL A 325 -22.74 5.63 7.44
C VAL A 325 -23.48 5.84 6.12
N ILE A 326 -23.10 5.13 5.05
CA ILE A 326 -23.78 5.21 3.75
C ILE A 326 -25.26 4.83 3.88
N PHE A 327 -25.60 3.74 4.59
CA PHE A 327 -27.01 3.36 4.75
C PHE A 327 -27.80 4.35 5.59
N TYR A 328 -27.19 4.90 6.63
CA TYR A 328 -27.81 5.94 7.44
C TYR A 328 -28.13 7.18 6.60
N ASP A 329 -27.15 7.66 5.83
CA ASP A 329 -27.31 8.85 4.98
C ASP A 329 -28.27 8.60 3.82
N TRP A 330 -28.21 7.42 3.21
CA TRP A 330 -29.15 6.99 2.17
C TRP A 330 -30.58 6.99 2.71
N HIS A 331 -30.83 6.34 3.85
CA HIS A 331 -32.16 6.24 4.46
C HIS A 331 -32.70 7.63 4.79
N ARG A 332 -31.91 8.45 5.50
CA ARG A 332 -32.30 9.81 5.87
C ARG A 332 -32.59 10.67 4.64
N SER A 333 -31.71 10.65 3.65
CA SER A 333 -31.84 11.50 2.46
C SER A 333 -32.99 11.05 1.56
N TYR A 334 -33.30 9.75 1.52
CA TYR A 334 -34.38 9.21 0.70
C TYR A 334 -35.76 9.69 1.20
N TYR A 335 -35.99 9.67 2.51
CA TYR A 335 -37.26 10.11 3.11
C TYR A 335 -37.37 11.62 3.31
N ALA A 336 -36.25 12.34 3.36
CA ALA A 336 -36.25 13.80 3.44
C ALA A 336 -36.65 14.49 2.12
N ASN A 337 -36.41 13.84 0.98
CA ASN A 337 -36.64 14.43 -0.33
C ASN A 337 -38.05 14.10 -0.87
N VAL A 338 -38.78 15.14 -1.27
CA VAL A 338 -40.17 15.03 -1.76
C VAL A 338 -40.26 14.36 -3.14
N ARG A 339 -39.18 14.40 -3.95
CA ARG A 339 -39.07 13.76 -5.27
C ARG A 339 -37.67 13.17 -5.49
N PRO A 340 -37.34 12.04 -4.85
CA PRO A 340 -36.02 11.44 -4.95
C PRO A 340 -35.81 10.88 -6.35
N ASN A 341 -34.73 11.26 -7.03
CA ASN A 341 -34.33 10.58 -8.27
C ASN A 341 -33.77 9.20 -7.91
N LYS A 342 -34.57 8.18 -8.17
CA LYS A 342 -34.27 6.78 -7.84
C LYS A 342 -32.88 6.33 -8.32
N GLN A 343 -32.43 6.78 -9.49
CA GLN A 343 -31.14 6.36 -10.05
C GLN A 343 -29.95 6.69 -9.14
N PHE A 344 -29.90 7.90 -8.57
CA PHE A 344 -28.78 8.30 -7.73
C PHE A 344 -28.81 7.62 -6.35
N TYR A 345 -30.00 7.39 -5.80
CA TYR A 345 -30.14 6.62 -4.56
C TYR A 345 -29.77 5.15 -4.74
N ASP A 346 -30.09 4.56 -5.90
CA ASP A 346 -29.69 3.19 -6.24
C ASP A 346 -28.15 3.08 -6.36
N LEU A 347 -27.45 4.12 -6.84
CA LEU A 347 -26.00 4.17 -6.85
C LEU A 347 -25.38 4.24 -5.45
N VAL A 348 -25.92 5.10 -4.56
CA VAL A 348 -25.43 5.21 -3.17
C VAL A 348 -25.61 3.89 -2.41
N ILE A 349 -26.80 3.29 -2.46
CA ILE A 349 -27.04 2.03 -1.76
C ILE A 349 -26.17 0.91 -2.34
N SER A 350 -25.97 0.89 -3.67
CA SER A 350 -25.05 -0.06 -4.32
C SER A 350 -23.63 0.11 -3.81
N SER A 351 -23.12 1.34 -3.70
CA SER A 351 -21.80 1.61 -3.10
C SER A 351 -21.72 1.07 -1.65
N GLY A 352 -22.75 1.30 -0.84
CA GLY A 352 -22.83 0.75 0.53
C GLY A 352 -22.80 -0.77 0.57
N VAL A 353 -23.51 -1.45 -0.35
CA VAL A 353 -23.48 -2.92 -0.47
C VAL A 353 -22.10 -3.42 -0.87
N PHE A 354 -21.45 -2.79 -1.86
CA PHE A 354 -20.06 -3.13 -2.22
C PHE A 354 -19.09 -2.90 -1.05
N SER A 355 -19.33 -1.91 -0.20
CA SER A 355 -18.55 -1.68 1.03
C SER A 355 -18.68 -2.85 2.01
N ILE A 356 -19.89 -3.40 2.24
CA ILE A 356 -20.08 -4.61 3.06
C ILE A 356 -19.34 -5.80 2.43
N ILE A 357 -19.53 -6.03 1.12
CA ILE A 357 -18.89 -7.15 0.41
C ILE A 357 -17.38 -7.06 0.58
N ASN A 358 -16.81 -5.86 0.43
CA ASN A 358 -15.37 -5.66 0.60
C ASN A 358 -14.91 -5.91 2.05
N ALA A 359 -15.70 -5.49 3.05
CA ALA A 359 -15.43 -5.81 4.45
C ALA A 359 -15.38 -7.32 4.70
N VAL A 360 -16.29 -8.10 4.10
CA VAL A 360 -16.26 -9.57 4.16
C VAL A 360 -15.01 -10.13 3.50
N VAL A 361 -14.61 -9.61 2.35
CA VAL A 361 -13.36 -10.02 1.68
C VAL A 361 -12.14 -9.75 2.59
N PHE A 362 -12.08 -8.58 3.23
CA PHE A 362 -11.02 -8.26 4.19
C PHE A 362 -11.01 -9.22 5.40
N ILE A 363 -12.17 -9.59 5.92
CA ILE A 363 -12.27 -10.57 7.02
C ILE A 363 -11.79 -11.95 6.57
N VAL A 364 -12.20 -12.40 5.38
CA VAL A 364 -11.73 -13.66 4.79
C VAL A 364 -10.22 -13.63 4.58
N HIS A 365 -9.67 -12.52 4.10
CA HIS A 365 -8.23 -12.34 3.95
C HIS A 365 -7.53 -12.39 5.31
N ALA A 366 -8.02 -11.68 6.32
CA ALA A 366 -7.46 -11.72 7.67
C ALA A 366 -7.45 -13.15 8.23
N PHE A 367 -8.56 -13.88 8.09
CA PHE A 367 -8.68 -15.26 8.54
C PHE A 367 -7.72 -16.21 7.82
N LEU A 368 -7.60 -16.09 6.49
CA LEU A 368 -6.69 -16.93 5.70
C LEU A 368 -5.23 -16.61 6.01
N THR A 369 -4.88 -15.34 6.19
CA THR A 369 -3.54 -14.91 6.60
C THR A 369 -3.17 -15.46 7.98
N PHE A 370 -4.10 -15.44 8.93
CA PHE A 370 -3.89 -16.04 10.26
C PHE A 370 -3.78 -17.57 10.20
N LYS A 371 -4.66 -18.24 9.44
CA LYS A 371 -4.64 -19.71 9.32
C LYS A 371 -3.40 -20.23 8.61
N LYS A 372 -2.88 -19.49 7.63
CA LYS A 372 -1.69 -19.85 6.84
C LYS A 372 -0.43 -19.15 7.30
N GLU A 373 -0.27 -18.93 8.62
CA GLU A 373 0.96 -18.45 9.26
C GLU A 373 2.24 -19.12 8.72
N ALA A 374 2.14 -20.34 8.15
CA ALA A 374 3.23 -21.15 7.64
C ALA A 374 3.71 -20.87 6.19
N ASP A 375 2.99 -20.09 5.36
CA ASP A 375 3.29 -19.92 3.92
C ASP A 375 3.85 -18.53 3.53
N TYR A 376 4.08 -17.62 4.49
CA TYR A 376 4.53 -16.24 4.25
C TYR A 376 6.04 -16.03 4.23
#